data_AF-A0A3N7CGL9-F1
#
_entry.id   AF-A0A3N7CGL9-F1
#
_cell.length_a   1.000
_cell.length_b   1.000
_cell.length_c   1.000
_cell.angle_alpha   90.00
_cell.angle_beta   90.00
_cell.angle_gamma   90.00
#
_symmetry.space_group_name_H-M   'P 1'
#
loop_
_entity.id
_entity.type
_entity.pdbx_description
1 polymer ?
#
loop_
_entity_poly.entity_id
_entity_poly.type
_entity_poly.pdbx_seq_one_letter_code
_entity_poly.pdbx_strand_id
1 'polypeptide(L)'
;MKYVGFIKEYNIIDSAKPLQDVVKYHDEKPDYLDIINYLKDGILAFAWMGYFVDIETKALIAPDSYFTDGLWVWPAYLPYYLSKYPGMHLDHDFVEYLRLKKYEITVGEFEIARIEDEISIKLNNMQ
;
A
#
# COMPACT_ATOMS: atom_id res chain seq x y z
N MET A 1 -12.91 2.64 -5.14
CA MET A 1 -11.89 2.11 -4.19
C MET A 1 -11.19 3.25 -3.45
N LYS A 2 -10.47 2.94 -2.37
CA LYS A 2 -9.61 3.88 -1.63
C LYS A 2 -8.13 3.49 -1.80
N TYR A 3 -7.21 4.42 -1.53
CA TYR A 3 -5.77 4.24 -1.72
C TYR A 3 -5.04 4.58 -0.43
N VAL A 4 -4.04 3.78 -0.06
CA VAL A 4 -3.25 3.98 1.16
C VAL A 4 -1.77 3.74 0.92
N GLY A 5 -0.92 4.52 1.58
CA GLY A 5 0.52 4.25 1.66
C GLY A 5 1.30 4.49 0.37
N PHE A 6 0.73 5.23 -0.59
CA PHE A 6 1.46 5.64 -1.80
C PHE A 6 2.48 6.72 -1.46
N ILE A 7 3.71 6.49 -1.91
CA ILE A 7 4.85 7.38 -1.73
C ILE A 7 5.13 8.10 -3.06
N LYS A 8 5.25 9.43 -2.99
CA LYS A 8 5.31 10.30 -4.18
C LYS A 8 6.52 10.05 -5.07
N GLU A 9 7.62 9.58 -4.48
CA GLU A 9 8.86 9.21 -5.15
C GLU A 9 8.72 7.97 -6.07
N TYR A 10 7.68 7.14 -5.86
CA TYR A 10 7.36 6.02 -6.76
C TYR A 10 6.14 6.30 -7.63
N ASN A 11 5.11 6.95 -7.08
CA ASN A 11 3.82 7.10 -7.74
C ASN A 11 3.31 8.55 -7.62
N ILE A 12 3.02 9.18 -8.75
CA ILE A 12 2.47 10.54 -8.84
C ILE A 12 0.93 10.50 -8.87
N ILE A 13 0.32 9.93 -7.83
CA ILE A 13 -1.15 9.98 -7.66
C ILE A 13 -1.54 11.01 -6.60
N ASP A 14 -2.78 11.53 -6.67
CA ASP A 14 -3.26 12.60 -5.76
C ASP A 14 -3.13 12.25 -4.27
N SER A 15 -3.26 10.97 -3.91
CA SER A 15 -3.16 10.49 -2.53
C SER A 15 -1.72 10.20 -2.08
N ALA A 16 -0.72 10.34 -2.96
CA ALA A 16 0.66 10.03 -2.63
C ALA A 16 1.30 11.14 -1.80
N LYS A 17 2.01 10.75 -0.73
CA LYS A 17 2.74 11.67 0.16
C LYS A 17 4.24 11.43 0.01
N PRO A 18 5.11 12.45 0.14
CA PRO A 18 6.56 12.24 0.17
C PRO A 18 6.95 11.28 1.30
N LEU A 19 7.96 10.43 1.09
CA LEU A 19 8.41 9.47 2.12
C LEU A 19 8.70 10.19 3.44
N GLN A 20 9.44 11.30 3.37
CA GLN A 20 9.82 12.11 4.53
C GLN A 20 8.64 12.66 5.35
N ASP A 21 7.45 12.78 4.75
CA ASP A 21 6.27 13.29 5.45
C ASP A 21 5.52 12.18 6.20
N VAL A 22 5.62 10.93 5.72
CA VAL A 22 4.95 9.78 6.33
C VAL A 22 5.83 9.04 7.34
N VAL A 23 7.16 9.16 7.27
CA VAL A 23 8.09 8.55 8.24
C VAL A 23 8.43 9.45 9.42
N LYS A 24 7.80 10.64 9.54
CA LYS A 24 7.96 11.48 10.74
C LYS A 24 7.56 10.68 11.96
N TYR A 25 8.32 10.83 13.05
CA TYR A 25 8.10 10.07 14.28
C TYR A 25 6.65 10.24 14.77
N HIS A 26 5.89 9.17 14.66
CA HIS A 26 4.68 8.94 15.44
C HIS A 26 4.93 7.76 16.37
N ASP A 27 4.09 7.66 17.41
CA ASP A 27 4.09 6.49 18.28
C ASP A 27 3.77 5.24 17.46
N GLU A 28 4.50 4.17 17.77
CA GLU A 28 4.24 2.85 17.21
C GLU A 28 2.80 2.43 17.55
N LYS A 29 2.11 1.85 16.58
CA LYS A 29 0.74 1.34 16.78
C LYS A 29 0.83 -0.02 17.48
N PRO A 30 0.03 -0.30 18.52
CA PRO A 30 0.09 -1.58 19.23
C PRO A 30 -0.16 -2.80 18.33
N ASP A 31 -0.96 -2.61 17.27
CA ASP A 31 -1.38 -3.61 16.28
C ASP A 31 -0.52 -3.58 14.99
N TYR A 32 0.66 -2.98 15.07
CA TYR A 32 1.51 -2.74 13.90
C TYR A 32 1.90 -4.02 13.14
N LEU A 33 2.16 -5.13 13.85
CA LEU A 33 2.48 -6.41 13.21
C LEU A 33 1.29 -7.01 12.45
N ASP A 34 0.08 -6.89 12.98
CA ASP A 34 -1.14 -7.37 12.32
C ASP A 34 -1.41 -6.58 11.03
N ILE A 35 -1.15 -5.26 11.05
CA ILE A 35 -1.24 -4.41 9.86
C ILE A 35 -0.25 -4.87 8.77
N ILE A 36 1.01 -5.14 9.12
CA ILE A 36 2.00 -5.64 8.14
C ILE A 36 1.53 -6.96 7.52
N ASN A 37 1.09 -7.91 8.36
CA ASN A 37 0.66 -9.23 7.90
C ASN A 37 -0.54 -9.11 6.98
N TYR A 38 -1.54 -8.30 7.35
CA TYR A 38 -2.67 -7.97 6.49
C TYR A 38 -2.24 -7.47 5.10
N LEU A 39 -1.31 -6.51 5.06
CA LEU A 39 -0.85 -5.93 3.80
C LEU A 39 -0.08 -6.93 2.93
N LYS A 40 0.65 -7.87 3.56
CA LYS A 40 1.37 -8.96 2.87
C LYS A 40 0.44 -10.03 2.31
N ASP A 41 -0.68 -10.27 2.99
CA ASP A 41 -1.70 -11.25 2.58
C ASP A 41 -2.70 -10.69 1.54
N GLY A 42 -2.48 -9.45 1.08
CA GLY A 42 -3.26 -8.79 0.04
C GLY A 42 -3.44 -9.62 -1.23
N ILE A 43 -4.57 -9.41 -1.91
CA ILE A 43 -4.80 -10.00 -3.24
C ILE A 43 -4.10 -9.13 -4.28
N LEU A 44 -3.33 -9.75 -5.18
CA LEU A 44 -2.68 -9.04 -6.28
C LEU A 44 -3.74 -8.41 -7.18
N ALA A 45 -3.73 -7.08 -7.28
CA ALA A 45 -4.64 -6.33 -8.14
C ALA A 45 -4.00 -6.00 -9.49
N PHE A 46 -2.71 -5.69 -9.49
CA PHE A 46 -2.01 -5.23 -10.69
C PHE A 46 -0.50 -5.35 -10.53
N ALA A 47 0.22 -5.62 -11.62
CA ALA A 47 1.67 -5.69 -11.61
C ALA A 47 2.29 -5.34 -12.97
N TRP A 48 3.51 -4.81 -12.92
CA TRP A 48 4.36 -4.57 -14.07
C TRP A 48 5.64 -5.39 -14.05
N MET A 49 6.29 -5.44 -15.21
CA MET A 49 7.67 -5.91 -15.28
C MET A 49 8.58 -4.86 -14.67
N GLY A 50 8.87 -4.99 -13.37
CA GLY A 50 9.69 -4.04 -12.65
C GLY A 50 9.81 -4.38 -11.17
N TYR A 51 10.59 -3.56 -10.48
CA TYR A 51 10.80 -3.65 -9.04
C TYR A 51 10.87 -2.25 -8.44
N PHE A 52 10.33 -2.10 -7.24
CA PHE A 52 10.63 -0.96 -6.39
C PHE A 52 12.00 -1.11 -5.75
N VAL A 53 12.72 0.00 -5.66
CA VAL A 53 14.00 0.11 -4.97
C VAL A 53 13.90 1.10 -3.84
N ASP A 54 14.42 0.78 -2.65
CA ASP A 54 14.43 1.68 -1.50
C ASP A 54 15.02 3.05 -1.87
N ILE A 55 14.28 4.12 -1.54
CA ILE A 55 14.62 5.50 -1.91
C ILE A 55 16.02 5.92 -1.45
N GLU A 56 16.48 5.45 -0.28
CA GLU A 56 17.75 5.86 0.32
C GLU A 56 18.91 4.96 -0.14
N THR A 57 18.73 3.65 -0.03
CA THR A 57 19.78 2.64 -0.22
C THR A 57 19.86 2.10 -1.65
N LYS A 58 18.81 2.30 -2.45
CA LYS A 58 18.64 1.76 -3.80
C LYS A 58 18.60 0.22 -3.87
N ALA A 59 18.44 -0.46 -2.74
CA ALA A 59 18.26 -1.91 -2.70
C ALA A 59 16.88 -2.31 -3.26
N LEU A 60 16.78 -3.47 -3.90
CA LEU A 60 15.49 -4.03 -4.33
C LEU A 60 14.65 -4.39 -3.11
N ILE A 61 13.38 -3.95 -3.08
CA ILE A 61 12.50 -4.15 -1.91
C ILE A 61 11.20 -4.88 -2.21
N ALA A 62 10.66 -4.74 -3.43
CA ALA A 62 9.40 -5.35 -3.82
C ALA A 62 9.26 -5.38 -5.35
N PRO A 63 8.47 -6.30 -5.93
CA PRO A 63 8.04 -6.17 -7.32
C PRO A 63 7.21 -4.89 -7.52
N ASP A 64 7.19 -4.35 -8.75
CA ASP A 64 6.30 -3.23 -9.11
C ASP A 64 4.85 -3.74 -9.22
N SER A 65 4.23 -3.91 -8.06
CA SER A 65 2.89 -4.46 -7.94
C SER A 65 2.07 -3.77 -6.87
N TYR A 66 0.76 -3.97 -6.97
CA TYR A 66 -0.25 -3.33 -6.15
C TYR A 66 -1.25 -4.38 -5.70
N PHE A 67 -1.63 -4.28 -4.43
CA PHE A 67 -2.45 -5.26 -3.74
C PHE A 67 -3.74 -4.62 -3.23
N THR A 68 -4.74 -5.46 -2.98
CA THR A 68 -6.05 -5.02 -2.53
C THR A 68 -6.71 -6.02 -1.59
N ASP A 69 -7.67 -5.51 -0.81
CA ASP A 69 -8.64 -6.26 -0.03
C ASP A 69 -10.08 -6.10 -0.56
N GLY A 70 -10.23 -5.61 -1.80
CA GLY A 70 -11.52 -5.31 -2.44
C GLY A 70 -11.96 -3.85 -2.26
N LEU A 71 -11.54 -3.17 -1.19
CA LEU A 71 -11.90 -1.76 -0.92
C LEU A 71 -10.69 -0.82 -1.03
N TRP A 72 -9.59 -1.19 -0.38
CA TRP A 72 -8.34 -0.46 -0.34
C TRP A 72 -7.34 -1.05 -1.31
N VAL A 73 -6.52 -0.17 -1.89
CA VAL A 73 -5.39 -0.52 -2.73
C VAL A 73 -4.12 0.07 -2.12
N TRP A 74 -3.06 -0.72 -2.11
CA TRP A 74 -1.75 -0.30 -1.64
C TRP A 74 -0.62 -0.88 -2.50
N PRO A 75 0.53 -0.20 -2.56
CA PRO A 75 1.70 -0.67 -3.28
C PRO A 75 2.46 -1.75 -2.48
N ALA A 76 3.16 -2.63 -3.19
CA ALA A 76 3.94 -3.73 -2.62
C ALA A 76 5.06 -3.29 -1.65
N TYR A 77 5.54 -2.05 -1.77
CA TYR A 77 6.57 -1.51 -0.88
C TYR A 77 6.03 -1.07 0.50
N LEU A 78 4.71 -0.95 0.68
CA LEU A 78 4.15 -0.42 1.92
C LEU A 78 4.51 -1.29 3.15
N PRO A 79 4.37 -2.63 3.14
CA PRO A 79 4.83 -3.48 4.24
C PRO A 79 6.31 -3.32 4.58
N TYR A 80 7.15 -3.09 3.56
CA TYR A 80 8.58 -2.87 3.75
C TYR A 80 8.84 -1.56 4.50
N TYR A 81 8.24 -0.45 4.06
CA TYR A 81 8.44 0.85 4.69
C TYR A 81 7.86 0.93 6.09
N LEU A 82 6.70 0.33 6.30
CA LEU A 82 6.19 0.11 7.64
C LEU A 82 7.25 -0.62 8.47
N SER A 83 7.79 -1.76 7.97
CA SER A 83 8.72 -2.59 8.77
C SER A 83 10.01 -1.84 9.12
N LYS A 84 10.46 -0.97 8.21
CA LYS A 84 11.62 -0.09 8.41
C LYS A 84 11.31 1.07 9.38
N TYR A 85 10.08 1.56 9.39
CA TYR A 85 9.63 2.68 10.21
C TYR A 85 8.29 2.35 10.92
N PRO A 86 8.29 1.66 12.07
CA PRO A 86 7.05 1.25 12.76
C PRO A 86 6.12 2.40 13.15
N GLY A 87 6.68 3.60 13.36
CA GLY A 87 5.96 4.84 13.59
C GLY A 87 5.46 5.53 12.32
N MET A 88 5.54 4.90 11.14
CA MET A 88 5.08 5.49 9.89
C MET A 88 3.58 5.80 9.95
N HIS A 89 3.22 6.98 9.45
CA HIS A 89 1.86 7.45 9.34
C HIS A 89 1.08 6.60 8.33
N LEU A 90 -0.10 6.14 8.76
CA LEU A 90 -1.12 5.52 7.91
C LEU A 90 -2.41 6.31 8.10
N ASP A 91 -3.22 6.39 7.06
CA ASP A 91 -4.50 7.09 7.13
C ASP A 91 -5.40 6.46 8.21
N HIS A 92 -5.96 7.30 9.08
CA HIS A 92 -6.75 6.86 10.23
C HIS A 92 -7.92 5.96 9.81
N ASP A 93 -8.63 6.34 8.74
CA ASP A 93 -9.75 5.57 8.18
C ASP A 93 -9.34 4.17 7.74
N PHE A 94 -8.11 3.99 7.27
CA PHE A 94 -7.59 2.68 6.89
C PHE A 94 -7.37 1.83 8.14
N VAL A 95 -6.68 2.37 9.14
CA VAL A 95 -6.38 1.65 10.39
C VAL A 95 -7.66 1.22 11.12
N GLU A 96 -8.64 2.12 11.24
CA GLU A 96 -9.92 1.79 11.86
C GLU A 96 -10.69 0.74 11.05
N TYR A 97 -10.65 0.82 9.73
CA TYR A 97 -11.22 -0.20 8.86
C TYR A 97 -10.59 -1.59 9.10
N LEU A 98 -9.26 -1.69 9.20
CA LEU A 98 -8.58 -2.95 9.45
C LEU A 98 -8.99 -3.58 10.78
N ARG A 99 -9.06 -2.76 11.83
CA ARG A 99 -9.47 -3.18 13.18
C ARG A 99 -10.90 -3.70 13.19
N LEU A 100 -11.82 -2.99 12.54
CA LEU A 100 -13.22 -3.41 12.41
C LEU A 100 -13.37 -4.73 11.64
N LYS A 101 -12.55 -4.92 10.60
CA LYS A 101 -12.52 -6.17 9.81
C LYS A 101 -11.70 -7.28 10.45
N LYS A 102 -11.06 -7.02 11.60
CA LYS A 102 -10.17 -7.97 12.29
C LYS A 102 -9.05 -8.51 11.39
N TYR A 103 -8.55 -7.68 10.47
CA TYR A 103 -7.47 -8.04 9.56
C TYR A 103 -7.78 -9.26 8.67
N GLU A 104 -9.06 -9.55 8.39
CA GLU A 104 -9.44 -10.62 7.47
C GLU A 104 -9.60 -10.09 6.05
N ILE A 105 -9.11 -10.81 5.03
CA ILE A 105 -9.29 -10.45 3.63
C ILE A 105 -10.40 -11.32 3.03
N THR A 106 -11.37 -10.67 2.40
CA THR A 106 -12.49 -11.30 1.72
C THR A 106 -12.81 -10.47 0.49
N VAL A 107 -12.57 -11.03 -0.70
CA VAL A 107 -12.76 -10.35 -1.99
C VAL A 107 -13.42 -11.30 -2.96
N GLY A 108 -14.42 -10.83 -3.71
CA GLY A 108 -15.01 -11.60 -4.80
C GLY A 108 -14.19 -11.48 -6.08
N GLU A 109 -14.11 -12.54 -6.90
CA GLU A 109 -13.33 -12.54 -8.16
C GLU A 109 -13.72 -11.40 -9.12
N PHE A 110 -15.02 -11.08 -9.24
CA PHE A 110 -15.50 -9.98 -10.07
C PHE A 110 -15.02 -8.59 -9.62
N GLU A 111 -14.65 -8.43 -8.34
CA GLU A 111 -14.15 -7.16 -7.83
C GLU A 111 -12.70 -6.91 -8.25
N ILE A 112 -11.89 -7.97 -8.40
CA ILE A 112 -10.47 -7.85 -8.77
C ILE A 112 -10.32 -7.27 -10.18
N ALA A 113 -11.07 -7.78 -11.17
CA ALA A 113 -11.00 -7.27 -12.54
C ALA A 113 -11.37 -5.78 -12.63
N ARG A 114 -12.41 -5.35 -11.91
CA ARG A 114 -12.79 -3.92 -11.83
C ARG A 114 -11.67 -3.08 -11.19
N ILE A 115 -11.04 -3.60 -10.14
CA ILE A 115 -9.95 -2.90 -9.44
C ILE A 115 -8.72 -2.79 -10.35
N GLU A 116 -8.38 -3.85 -11.10
CA GLU A 116 -7.31 -3.87 -12.09
C GLU A 116 -7.50 -2.77 -13.15
N ASP A 117 -8.69 -2.69 -13.74
CA ASP A 117 -9.00 -1.66 -14.74
C ASP A 117 -8.83 -0.24 -14.17
N GLU A 118 -9.42 0.03 -13.00
CA GLU A 118 -9.37 1.36 -12.38
C GLU A 118 -7.95 1.75 -11.94
N ILE A 119 -7.16 0.83 -11.36
CA ILE A 119 -5.79 1.13 -10.92
C ILE A 119 -4.86 1.31 -12.12
N SER A 120 -5.03 0.53 -13.19
CA SER A 120 -4.22 0.65 -14.41
C SER A 120 -4.38 2.04 -15.02
N ILE A 121 -5.61 2.56 -15.12
CA ILE A 121 -5.89 3.91 -15.62
C ILE A 121 -5.23 4.95 -14.72
N LYS A 122 -5.35 4.78 -13.40
CA LYS A 122 -4.82 5.76 -12.44
C LYS A 122 -3.30 5.83 -12.46
N LEU A 123 -2.62 4.72 -12.71
CA LEU A 123 -1.16 4.64 -12.78
C LEU A 123 -0.61 4.94 -14.18
N ASN A 124 -1.35 4.64 -15.25
CA ASN A 124 -0.90 4.83 -16.64
C ASN A 124 -1.11 6.23 -17.20
N ASN A 125 -2.01 7.04 -16.63
CA ASN A 125 -2.19 8.45 -17.02
C ASN A 125 -0.98 9.35 -16.65
N MET A 126 0.17 8.75 -16.35
CA MET A 126 1.39 9.39 -15.86
C MET A 126 2.64 9.01 -16.66
N GLN A 127 2.51 8.26 -17.76
CA GLN A 127 3.57 8.06 -18.75
C GLN A 127 3.54 9.13 -19.83
#